data_AF-A0A9X6Q3T7-F1
#
_entry.id   AF-A0A9X6Q3T7-F1
#
_cell.length_a   1.000
_cell.length_b   1.000
_cell.length_c   1.000
_cell.angle_alpha   90.00
_cell.angle_beta   90.00
_cell.angle_gamma   90.00
#
_symmetry.space_group_name_H-M   'P 1'
#
loop_
_entity.id
_entity.type
_entity.pdbx_description
1 polymer ?
#
loop_
_entity_poly.entity_id
_entity_poly.type
_entity_poly.pdbx_seq_one_letter_code
_entity_poly.pdbx_strand_id
1 'polypeptide(L)' 'MASGCILGACPICDELIFEDEIDFDQYNMVHRRCLDLRNNNSKTIHLLHQEIQRLEKRIKELEEQNKSGQMTLF' A
#
# COMPACT_ATOMS: atom_id res chain seq x y z
N MET A 1 8.98 18.34 -29.51
CA MET A 1 9.85 17.15 -29.51
C MET A 1 10.24 16.89 -28.07
N ALA A 2 9.76 15.82 -27.47
CA ALA A 2 10.27 15.42 -26.15
C ALA A 2 11.68 14.87 -26.37
N SER A 3 12.70 15.61 -25.94
CA SER A 3 14.09 15.20 -25.99
C SER A 3 14.41 14.43 -24.70
N GLY A 4 13.79 13.27 -24.51
CA GLY A 4 14.06 12.40 -23.37
C GLY A 4 15.02 11.30 -23.77
N CYS A 5 16.16 11.19 -23.08
CA CYS A 5 17.02 10.00 -23.21
C CYS A 5 16.41 8.84 -22.39
N ILE A 6 16.51 7.61 -22.91
CA ILE A 6 16.15 6.41 -22.17
C ILE A 6 17.34 6.05 -21.27
N LEU A 7 17.11 6.00 -19.96
CA LEU A 7 18.17 5.71 -18.98
C LEU A 7 18.26 4.22 -18.61
N GLY A 8 17.18 3.47 -18.80
CA GLY A 8 17.14 2.03 -18.49
C GLY A 8 15.71 1.50 -18.34
N ALA A 9 15.58 0.35 -17.68
CA ALA A 9 14.29 -0.25 -17.32
C ALA A 9 14.06 -0.14 -15.82
N CYS A 10 12.80 0.11 -15.42
CA CYS A 10 12.39 0.22 -14.03
C CYS A 10 12.20 -1.16 -13.40
N PRO A 11 12.88 -1.49 -12.29
CA PRO A 11 12.76 -2.79 -11.63
C PRO A 11 11.42 -3.03 -10.91
N ILE A 12 10.50 -2.05 -10.92
CA ILE A 12 9.19 -2.16 -10.26
C ILE A 12 8.09 -2.57 -11.25
N CYS A 13 8.12 -2.02 -12.47
CA CYS A 13 7.08 -2.23 -13.49
C CYS A 13 7.61 -2.73 -14.83
N ASP A 14 8.93 -2.94 -14.95
CA ASP A 14 9.63 -3.36 -16.17
C ASP A 14 9.45 -2.41 -17.38
N GLU A 15 8.93 -1.20 -17.18
CA GLU A 15 8.82 -0.17 -18.21
C GLU A 15 10.10 0.66 -18.35
N LEU A 16 10.30 1.27 -19.52
CA LEU A 16 11.45 2.13 -19.80
C LEU A 16 11.40 3.42 -18.95
N ILE A 17 12.55 3.81 -18.41
CA ILE A 17 12.72 5.06 -17.65
C ILE A 17 13.27 6.12 -18.60
N PHE A 18 12.56 7.24 -18.68
CA PHE A 18 13.02 8.45 -19.34
C PHE A 18 13.72 9.39 -18.34
N GLU A 19 14.65 10.19 -18.83
CA GLU A 19 15.43 11.15 -18.03
C GLU A 19 14.58 12.08 -17.15
N ASP A 20 13.38 12.46 -17.60
CA ASP A 20 12.45 13.33 -16.89
C ASP A 20 11.57 12.60 -15.86
N GLU A 21 11.52 11.27 -15.90
CA GLU A 21 10.69 10.44 -15.03
C GLU A 21 11.48 9.67 -13.95
N ILE A 22 12.81 9.81 -13.94
CA ILE A 22 13.70 9.05 -13.06
C ILE A 22 13.69 9.56 -11.61
N ASP A 23 13.77 8.61 -10.69
CA ASP A 23 14.18 8.81 -9.30
C ASP A 23 15.12 7.68 -8.86
N PHE A 24 15.82 7.86 -7.74
CA PHE A 24 16.81 6.89 -7.24
C PHE A 24 16.31 6.20 -5.96
N ASP A 25 16.18 4.89 -6.02
CA ASP A 25 15.92 4.04 -4.86
C ASP A 25 17.18 3.26 -4.50
N GLN A 26 17.90 3.75 -3.49
CA GLN A 26 19.21 3.27 -3.04
C GLN A 26 20.28 3.30 -4.15
N TYR A 27 20.31 2.28 -5.01
CA TYR A 27 21.25 2.10 -6.13
C TYR A 27 20.55 1.84 -7.47
N ASN A 28 19.22 1.79 -7.48
CA ASN A 28 18.43 1.47 -8.66
C ASN A 28 17.73 2.72 -9.19
N MET A 29 17.70 2.86 -10.52
CA MET A 29 16.88 3.84 -11.21
C MET A 29 15.45 3.32 -11.28
N VAL A 30 14.49 4.11 -10.83
CA VAL A 30 13.06 3.77 -10.82
C VAL A 30 12.25 4.95 -11.36
N HIS A 31 11.02 4.72 -11.82
CA HIS A 31 10.12 5.86 -12.08
C HIS A 31 9.73 6.53 -10.76
N ARG A 32 9.69 7.86 -10.73
CA ARG A 32 9.14 8.62 -9.60
C ARG A 32 7.75 8.12 -9.19
N ARG A 33 6.86 7.89 -10.17
CA ARG A 33 5.50 7.37 -9.92
C ARG A 33 5.52 6.03 -9.17
N CYS A 34 6.46 5.14 -9.54
CA CYS A 34 6.55 3.80 -8.97
C CYS A 34 7.07 3.86 -7.53
N LEU A 35 8.01 4.75 -7.26
CA LEU A 35 8.49 5.02 -5.91
C LEU A 35 7.37 5.57 -5.01
N ASP A 36 6.62 6.55 -5.51
CA ASP A 36 5.49 7.15 -4.78
C ASP A 36 4.38 6.13 -4.51
N LEU A 37 4.02 5.33 -5.53
CA LEU A 37 3.05 4.23 -5.41
C LEU A 37 3.49 3.22 -4.34
N ARG A 38 4.76 2.79 -4.34
CA ARG A 38 5.28 1.86 -3.33
C ARG A 38 5.15 2.42 -1.92
N ASN A 39 5.53 3.69 -1.73
CA ASN A 39 5.47 4.35 -0.42
C ASN A 39 4.03 4.58 0.06
N ASN A 40 3.10 4.86 -0.86
CA ASN A 40 1.69 4.99 -0.53
C ASN A 40 1.06 3.62 -0.23
N ASN A 41 1.41 2.59 -1.00
CA ASN A 41 0.93 1.23 -0.77
C ASN A 41 1.36 0.71 0.60
N SER A 42 2.60 0.96 1.04
CA SER A 42 3.05 0.54 2.37
C SER A 42 2.24 1.19 3.51
N LYS A 43 1.90 2.48 3.38
CA LYS A 43 1.01 3.17 4.33
C LYS A 43 -0.39 2.59 4.31
N THR A 44 -0.96 2.37 3.12
CA THR A 44 -2.30 1.79 2.96
C THR A 44 -2.37 0.39 3.55
N ILE A 45 -1.38 -0.45 3.27
CA ILE A 45 -1.26 -1.80 3.84
C ILE A 45 -1.23 -1.74 5.37
N HIS A 46 -0.46 -0.81 5.94
CA HIS A 46 -0.41 -0.64 7.39
C HIS A 46 -1.78 -0.26 7.98
N LEU A 47 -2.49 0.69 7.36
CA LEU A 47 -3.84 1.11 7.78
C LEU A 47 -4.86 -0.03 7.66
N LEU A 48 -4.81 -0.79 6.56
CA LEU A 48 -5.68 -1.95 6.36
C LEU A 48 -5.44 -3.03 7.43
N HIS A 49 -4.19 -3.29 7.80
CA HIS A 49 -3.88 -4.22 8.90
C HIS A 49 -4.45 -3.76 10.24
N GLN A 50 -4.39 -2.46 10.55
CA GLN A 50 -4.99 -1.92 11.78
C GLN A 50 -6.50 -2.09 11.79
N GLU A 51 -7.17 -1.83 10.66
CA GLU A 51 -8.62 -1.98 10.56
C GLU A 51 -9.06 -3.44 10.66
N ILE A 52 -8.30 -4.37 10.05
CA ILE A 52 -8.53 -5.82 10.21
C ILE A 52 -8.45 -6.21 11.69
N GLN A 53 -7.39 -5.82 12.40
CA GLN A 53 -7.25 -6.14 13.83
C GLN A 53 -8.40 -5.56 14.66
N ARG A 54 -8.85 -4.35 14.34
CA ARG A 54 -9.98 -3.71 15.00
C ARG A 54 -11.29 -4.47 14.77
N LEU A 55 -11.55 -4.88 13.54
CA LEU A 55 -12.74 -5.64 13.17
C LEU A 55 -12.73 -7.03 13.80
N GLU A 56 -11.60 -7.74 13.78
CA GLU A 56 -11.45 -9.04 14.43
C GLU A 56 -11.73 -8.95 15.94
N LYS A 57 -11.22 -7.92 16.62
CA LYS A 57 -11.51 -7.69 18.03
C LYS A 57 -13.01 -7.46 18.26
N ARG A 58 -13.65 -6.65 17.41
CA ARG A 58 -15.09 -6.35 17.53
C ARG A 58 -15.96 -7.57 17.29
N ILE A 59 -15.60 -8.41 16.31
CA ILE A 59 -16.27 -9.69 16.06
C ILE A 59 -16.17 -10.58 17.30
N LYS A 60 -14.99 -10.71 17.89
CA LYS A 60 -14.78 -11.51 19.09
C LYS A 60 -15.62 -11.03 20.28
N GLU A 61 -15.68 -9.72 20.51
CA GLU A 61 -16.53 -9.12 21.55
C GLU A 61 -18.01 -9.44 21.33
N LEU A 62 -18.50 -9.32 20.08
CA LEU A 62 -19.89 -9.63 19.73
C LEU A 62 -20.20 -11.12 19.87
N GLU A 63 -19.28 -12.00 19.47
CA GLU A 63 -19.42 -13.44 19.68
C GLU A 63 -19.50 -13.80 21.17
N GLU A 64 -18.72 -13.12 22.01
CA GLU A 64 -18.73 -13.32 23.46
C GLU A 64 -20.02 -12.79 24.11
N GLN A 65 -20.55 -11.67 23.62
CA GLN A 65 -21.87 -11.15 24.01
C GLN A 65 -23.01 -12.11 23.61
N ASN A 66 -22.95 -12.67 22.39
CA ASN A 66 -23.92 -13.67 21.92
C ASN A 66 -23.84 -14.96 22.74
N LYS A 67 -22.63 -15.44 23.07
CA LYS A 67 -22.43 -16.64 23.92
C LYS A 67 -22.89 -16.43 25.36
N SER A 68 -22.71 -15.23 25.90
CA SER A 68 -23.12 -14.89 27.27
C SER A 68 -24.60 -14.54 27.40
N GLY A 69 -25.38 -14.55 26.31
CA GLY A 69 -26.82 -14.27 26.32
C GLY A 69 -27.18 -12.82 26.63
N GLN A 70 -26.19 -11.91 26.66
CA GLN A 70 -26.37 -10.49 26.96
C GLN A 70 -26.74 -9.66 25.72
N MET A 71 -27.63 -10.16 24.87
CA MET A 71 -28.23 -9.33 23.83
C MET A 71 -29.34 -8.48 24.45
N THR A 72 -29.02 -7.25 24.85
CA THR A 72 -30.04 -6.21 25.01
C THR A 72 -30.55 -5.82 23.62
N LEU A 73 -31.65 -6.45 23.20
CA LEU A 73 -32.50 -5.97 22.12
C LEU A 73 -33.23 -4.71 22.62
N PHE A 74 -32.69 -3.54 22.31
CA PHE A 74 -33.43 -2.28 22.34
C PHE A 74 -33.32 -1.62 20.97
#